data_AF-A0A397IKJ8-F1
#
_entry.id   AF-A0A397IKJ8-F1
#
_cell.length_a   1.000
_cell.length_b   1.000
_cell.length_c   1.000
_cell.angle_alpha   90.00
_cell.angle_beta   90.00
_cell.angle_gamma   90.00
#
_symmetry.space_group_name_H-M   'P 1'
#
loop_
_entity.id
_entity.type
_entity.pdbx_description
1 polymer ?
#
loop_
_entity_poly.entity_id
_entity_poly.type
_entity_poly.pdbx_seq_one_letter_code
_entity_poly.pdbx_strand_id
1 'polypeptide(L)'
;MLLLKLATNQIKKTFTAHSAILSYRSSYFNKELKNIIPNINNIIKTITIQNVSAQVFEIILKYIYYGIIDTENIDTKIIYKLMIAANELKLEELFIKLESHLLEFEASCYRSSYFNKELKNIIPNINNIIKTITIQNVSAQVFEIILKYIYYGIIDTENIDTKIIYKLMIAANELKLEELFIKLESHLLEFEASWLKTNFSLVYNSIFKYNNFKNLEKFCNDIIVKHPSIIFESNEFTSLHESALVSILKRDDLHMKESEIWDYLIKWGTAQNLTLPEKLEEWSLENFTTLKTTLQQCLPLIRYFHISNSDVMDKIKPYKKILDKQLWDDLKQHLILPDRPIKSMVLPPRLILTQELLARENCALEKPTQSQKLFSTILYEDHAAIISSWIDYKPTNYSLTNNPYEFELILRGSEDGFAPRTFWDICHGHANTILISKVKGTEEIMGGFNPLAWDKTKEGWMKTNKSFIFSFKDGNAQNSILSRVRKENNALHFNINKDIIGPRFGKAEFMLRSRGSDFTKDCLNMCRKSKYYERSLRNFNMFSIVDYEVLKVIKKSS
;
A
#
# COMPACT_ATOMS: atom_id res chain seq x y z
N MET A 1 26.85 -64.39 22.52
CA MET A 1 26.44 -63.13 23.19
C MET A 1 27.65 -62.19 23.22
N LEU A 2 27.46 -60.88 23.06
CA LEU A 2 28.51 -59.84 23.11
C LEU A 2 28.32 -58.97 24.35
N LEU A 3 29.43 -58.47 24.90
CA LEU A 3 29.44 -57.34 25.81
C LEU A 3 29.77 -56.05 25.04
N LEU A 4 28.95 -55.02 25.18
CA LEU A 4 29.20 -53.71 24.62
C LEU A 4 29.56 -52.78 25.78
N LYS A 5 30.72 -52.13 25.70
CA LYS A 5 31.17 -51.16 26.70
C LYS A 5 31.08 -49.77 26.11
N LEU A 6 30.27 -48.89 26.72
CA LEU A 6 30.27 -47.47 26.35
C LEU A 6 31.29 -46.73 27.21
N ALA A 7 32.14 -45.94 26.56
CA ALA A 7 33.10 -45.09 27.23
C ALA A 7 32.77 -43.62 26.95
N THR A 8 32.05 -42.98 27.89
CA THR A 8 31.82 -41.52 27.87
C THR A 8 32.12 -40.97 29.26
N ASN A 9 33.03 -39.99 29.34
CA ASN A 9 33.34 -39.13 30.49
C ASN A 9 32.94 -39.69 31.88
N GLN A 10 33.73 -40.67 32.35
CA GLN A 10 33.76 -41.24 33.71
C GLN A 10 32.68 -42.26 34.14
N ILE A 11 31.69 -42.65 33.31
CA ILE A 11 30.78 -43.77 33.64
C ILE A 11 30.83 -44.84 32.54
N LYS A 12 31.32 -46.05 32.89
CA LYS A 12 31.32 -47.22 31.99
C LYS A 12 30.04 -48.02 32.22
N LYS A 13 29.07 -47.92 31.30
CA LYS A 13 27.88 -48.80 31.28
C LYS A 13 28.11 -49.94 30.29
N THR A 14 27.76 -51.15 30.68
CA THR A 14 27.86 -52.34 29.83
C THR A 14 26.49 -52.84 29.40
N PHE A 15 26.39 -53.32 28.16
CA PHE A 15 25.17 -53.90 27.58
C PHE A 15 25.48 -55.29 27.04
N THR A 16 24.50 -56.19 27.08
CA THR A 16 24.61 -57.51 26.44
C THR A 16 23.74 -57.55 25.19
N ALA A 17 24.27 -58.12 24.11
CA ALA A 17 23.56 -58.18 22.82
C ALA A 17 23.95 -59.39 21.97
N HIS A 18 23.12 -59.73 21.00
CA HIS A 18 23.37 -60.83 20.06
C HIS A 18 24.22 -60.34 18.88
N SER A 19 25.37 -60.98 18.67
CA SER A 19 26.32 -60.66 17.60
C SER A 19 25.70 -60.73 16.21
N ALA A 20 24.89 -61.77 15.98
CA ALA A 20 24.21 -61.97 14.71
C ALA A 20 23.28 -60.80 14.38
N ILE A 21 22.51 -60.33 15.37
CA ILE A 21 21.54 -59.23 15.19
C ILE A 21 22.26 -57.90 14.96
N LEU A 22 23.29 -57.59 15.75
CA LEU A 22 24.10 -56.38 15.58
C LEU A 22 24.80 -56.33 14.21
N SER A 23 25.46 -57.42 13.79
CA SER A 23 26.13 -57.52 12.50
C SER A 23 25.16 -57.39 11.32
N TYR A 24 23.94 -57.91 11.46
CA TYR A 24 22.95 -57.84 10.40
C TYR A 24 22.37 -56.43 10.24
N ARG A 25 22.11 -55.73 11.35
CA ARG A 25 21.44 -54.43 11.35
C ARG A 25 22.37 -53.24 11.22
N SER A 26 23.69 -53.41 11.40
CA SER A 26 24.68 -52.32 11.35
C SER A 26 25.98 -52.79 10.69
N SER A 27 26.38 -52.08 9.63
CA SER A 27 27.65 -52.34 8.95
C SER A 27 28.87 -51.97 9.81
N TYR A 28 28.72 -51.03 10.75
CA TYR A 28 29.73 -50.72 11.76
C TYR A 28 30.00 -51.95 12.64
N PHE A 29 28.95 -52.53 13.26
CA PHE A 29 29.13 -53.71 14.10
C PHE A 29 29.61 -54.92 13.31
N ASN A 30 29.15 -55.10 12.06
CA ASN A 30 29.67 -56.16 11.20
C ASN A 30 31.18 -56.05 10.98
N LYS A 31 31.68 -54.83 10.72
CA LYS A 31 33.12 -54.57 10.54
C LYS A 31 33.89 -54.81 11.83
N GLU A 32 33.44 -54.24 12.95
CA GLU A 32 34.09 -54.40 14.26
C GLU A 32 34.14 -55.87 14.68
N LEU A 33 33.07 -56.63 14.45
CA LEU A 33 32.99 -58.05 14.84
C LEU A 33 33.87 -58.98 13.99
N LYS A 34 34.15 -58.61 12.74
CA LYS A 34 35.09 -59.32 11.85
C LYS A 34 36.55 -59.11 12.25
N ASN A 35 36.87 -57.95 12.82
CA ASN A 35 38.22 -57.60 13.24
C ASN A 35 38.62 -58.18 14.63
N ILE A 36 37.68 -58.83 15.34
CA ILE A 36 37.96 -59.46 16.64
C ILE A 36 38.53 -60.86 16.43
N ILE A 37 39.81 -61.03 16.77
CA ILE A 37 40.51 -62.32 16.78
C ILE A 37 39.88 -63.23 17.85
N PRO A 38 39.51 -64.48 17.54
CA PRO A 38 38.98 -65.41 18.53
C PRO A 38 40.06 -65.74 19.57
N ASN A 39 39.81 -65.47 20.85
CA ASN A 39 40.60 -66.02 21.94
C ASN A 39 39.82 -67.19 22.54
N ILE A 40 40.49 -68.35 22.70
CA ILE A 40 39.91 -69.65 23.06
C ILE A 40 39.15 -69.62 24.39
N ASN A 41 39.37 -68.61 25.25
CA ASN A 41 38.72 -68.49 26.56
C ASN A 41 37.63 -67.40 26.67
N ASN A 42 37.25 -66.70 25.59
CA ASN A 42 36.23 -65.64 25.64
C ASN A 42 35.01 -65.97 24.76
N ILE A 43 34.00 -66.61 25.36
CA ILE A 43 32.65 -66.80 24.75
C ILE A 43 31.98 -65.43 24.47
N ILE A 44 32.44 -64.37 25.13
CA ILE A 44 31.89 -63.01 25.05
C ILE A 44 32.90 -62.07 24.39
N LYS A 45 32.59 -61.66 23.14
CA LYS A 45 33.31 -60.60 22.43
C LYS A 45 33.01 -59.25 23.10
N THR A 46 33.96 -58.31 23.13
CA THR A 46 33.77 -56.96 23.68
C THR A 46 34.04 -55.89 22.63
N ILE A 47 33.11 -54.94 22.44
CA ILE A 47 33.30 -53.76 21.58
C ILE A 47 33.18 -52.51 22.46
N THR A 48 34.09 -51.55 22.25
CA THR A 48 34.03 -50.24 22.92
C THR A 48 33.47 -49.21 21.96
N ILE A 49 32.35 -48.59 22.34
CA ILE A 49 31.74 -47.50 21.57
C ILE A 49 32.08 -46.19 22.27
N GLN A 50 32.66 -45.27 21.51
CA GLN A 50 32.99 -43.91 21.96
C GLN A 50 31.86 -42.95 21.54
N ASN A 51 31.80 -41.77 22.14
CA ASN A 51 30.91 -40.65 21.74
C ASN A 51 29.39 -40.87 21.78
N VAL A 52 28.91 -42.06 22.11
CA VAL A 52 27.48 -42.35 22.33
C VAL A 52 27.18 -42.49 23.83
N SER A 53 26.23 -41.72 24.34
CA SER A 53 25.81 -41.84 25.75
C SER A 53 25.04 -43.13 26.03
N ALA A 54 25.12 -43.64 27.26
CA ALA A 54 24.39 -44.81 27.72
C ALA A 54 22.88 -44.79 27.45
N GLN A 55 22.24 -43.63 27.67
CA GLN A 55 20.81 -43.43 27.45
C GLN A 55 20.44 -43.54 25.97
N VAL A 56 21.22 -42.91 25.09
CA VAL A 56 21.02 -42.93 23.63
C VAL A 56 21.24 -44.33 23.09
N PHE A 57 22.28 -45.02 23.57
CA PHE A 57 22.58 -46.37 23.13
C PHE A 57 21.49 -47.39 23.51
N GLU A 58 20.83 -47.20 24.65
CA GLU A 58 19.74 -48.08 25.08
C GLU A 58 18.54 -48.03 24.11
N ILE A 59 18.22 -46.83 23.61
CA ILE A 59 17.18 -46.63 22.60
C ILE A 59 17.61 -47.23 21.25
N ILE A 60 18.86 -47.02 20.84
CA ILE A 60 19.43 -47.64 19.62
C ILE A 60 19.38 -49.16 19.71
N LEU A 61 19.70 -49.72 20.87
CA LEU A 61 19.68 -51.15 21.07
C LEU A 61 18.25 -51.68 20.91
N LYS A 62 17.24 -51.03 21.51
CA LYS A 62 15.83 -51.38 21.28
C LYS A 62 15.46 -51.33 19.80
N TYR A 63 15.84 -50.27 19.09
CA TYR A 63 15.61 -50.16 17.64
C TYR A 63 16.23 -51.32 16.85
N ILE A 64 17.46 -51.72 17.18
CA ILE A 64 18.14 -52.82 16.48
C ILE A 64 17.35 -54.13 16.60
N TYR A 65 16.74 -54.41 17.74
CA TYR A 65 15.94 -55.62 17.97
C TYR A 65 14.53 -55.53 17.43
N TYR A 66 13.85 -54.40 17.61
CA TYR A 66 12.41 -54.29 17.33
C TYR A 66 12.10 -53.59 16.00
N GLY A 67 13.07 -52.88 15.42
CA GLY A 67 12.91 -52.12 14.17
C GLY A 67 12.00 -50.89 14.27
N ILE A 68 11.50 -50.58 15.46
CA ILE A 68 10.59 -49.47 15.70
C ILE A 68 11.21 -48.55 16.74
N ILE A 69 11.03 -47.25 16.51
CA ILE A 69 11.32 -46.19 17.47
C ILE A 69 10.05 -45.35 17.60
N ASP A 70 9.60 -45.15 18.84
CA ASP A 70 8.54 -44.21 19.17
C ASP A 70 9.20 -42.85 19.44
N THR A 71 8.93 -41.87 18.57
CA THR A 71 9.49 -40.53 18.64
C THR A 71 8.53 -39.51 19.25
N GLU A 72 7.26 -39.86 19.48
CA GLU A 72 6.21 -38.92 19.90
C GLU A 72 6.47 -38.32 21.29
N ASN A 73 7.16 -39.06 22.16
CA ASN A 73 7.44 -38.66 23.55
C ASN A 73 8.93 -38.44 23.85
N ILE A 74 9.78 -38.37 22.82
CA ILE A 74 11.24 -38.18 23.00
C ILE A 74 11.59 -36.70 22.85
N ASP A 75 12.31 -36.15 23.84
CA ASP A 75 12.90 -34.81 23.77
C ASP A 75 13.73 -34.64 22.48
N THR A 76 13.50 -33.55 21.72
CA THR A 76 14.22 -33.21 20.48
C THR A 76 15.74 -33.27 20.65
N LYS A 77 16.28 -32.92 21.83
CA LYS A 77 17.71 -33.03 22.15
C LYS A 77 18.20 -34.49 22.13
N ILE A 78 17.35 -35.43 22.56
CA ILE A 78 17.64 -36.86 22.51
C ILE A 78 17.53 -37.35 21.06
N ILE A 79 16.55 -36.86 20.27
CA ILE A 79 16.41 -37.18 18.83
C ILE A 79 17.69 -36.79 18.06
N TYR A 80 18.24 -35.60 18.27
CA TYR A 80 19.51 -35.20 17.64
C TYR A 80 20.68 -36.10 18.05
N LYS A 81 20.79 -36.45 19.33
CA LYS A 81 21.83 -37.37 19.80
C LYS A 81 21.65 -38.78 19.22
N LEU A 82 20.41 -39.22 19.02
CA LEU A 82 20.07 -40.48 18.36
C LEU A 82 20.47 -40.46 16.90
N MET A 83 20.25 -39.34 16.19
CA MET A 83 20.65 -39.19 14.78
C MET A 83 22.17 -39.24 14.62
N ILE A 84 22.92 -38.53 15.47
CA ILE A 84 24.40 -38.58 15.47
C ILE A 84 24.89 -40.01 15.72
N ALA A 85 24.34 -40.69 16.72
CA ALA A 85 24.73 -42.05 17.06
C ALA A 85 24.28 -43.07 16.00
N ALA A 86 23.13 -42.87 15.33
CA ALA A 86 22.69 -43.69 14.21
C ALA A 86 23.66 -43.58 13.03
N ASN A 87 24.13 -42.37 12.71
CA ASN A 87 25.16 -42.15 11.68
C ASN A 87 26.49 -42.81 12.08
N GLU A 88 26.96 -42.60 13.31
CA GLU A 88 28.22 -43.19 13.81
C GLU A 88 28.20 -44.73 13.78
N LEU A 89 27.07 -45.32 14.15
CA LEU A 89 26.85 -46.76 14.13
C LEU A 89 26.36 -47.30 12.78
N LYS A 90 26.30 -46.46 11.73
CA LYS A 90 25.87 -46.82 10.38
C LYS A 90 24.50 -47.52 10.32
N LEU A 91 23.53 -46.97 11.03
CA LEU A 91 22.12 -47.36 11.05
C LEU A 91 21.32 -46.47 10.10
N GLU A 92 21.46 -46.70 8.79
CA GLU A 92 20.97 -45.80 7.73
C GLU A 92 19.45 -45.61 7.74
N GLU A 93 18.69 -46.69 7.94
CA GLU A 93 17.22 -46.64 8.03
C GLU A 93 16.73 -45.80 9.23
N LEU A 94 17.41 -45.93 10.39
CA LEU A 94 17.10 -45.12 11.58
C LEU A 94 17.47 -43.66 11.36
N PHE A 95 18.62 -43.41 10.73
CA PHE A 95 19.06 -42.07 10.40
C PHE A 95 18.03 -41.37 9.50
N ILE A 96 17.62 -41.99 8.40
CA ILE A 96 16.60 -41.45 7.47
C ILE A 96 15.26 -41.22 8.18
N LYS A 97 14.85 -42.13 9.07
CA LYS A 97 13.60 -42.00 9.84
C LYS A 97 13.64 -40.85 10.85
N LEU A 98 14.77 -40.64 11.52
CA LEU A 98 14.95 -39.50 12.43
C LEU A 98 15.15 -38.19 11.68
N GLU A 99 15.83 -38.22 10.53
CA GLU A 99 16.01 -37.09 9.64
C GLU A 99 14.66 -36.63 9.07
N SER A 100 13.79 -37.53 8.60
CA SER A 100 12.43 -37.19 8.16
C SER A 100 11.56 -36.59 9.27
N HIS A 101 11.64 -37.12 10.49
CA HIS A 101 10.95 -36.54 11.65
C HIS A 101 11.52 -35.17 12.07
N LEU A 102 12.81 -34.92 11.83
CA LEU A 102 13.43 -33.60 12.04
C LEU A 102 13.18 -32.66 10.85
N LEU A 103 12.92 -33.17 9.65
CA LEU A 103 12.58 -32.37 8.46
C LEU A 103 11.21 -31.70 8.58
N GLU A 104 10.26 -32.29 9.31
CA GLU A 104 9.04 -31.58 9.75
C GLU A 104 9.36 -30.38 10.68
N PHE A 105 10.51 -30.40 11.35
CA PHE A 105 11.06 -29.30 12.18
C PHE A 105 11.96 -28.33 11.37
N GLU A 106 12.53 -28.77 10.24
CA GLU A 106 13.28 -27.91 9.30
C GLU A 106 12.38 -26.97 8.46
N ALA A 107 11.07 -26.94 8.73
CA ALA A 107 10.13 -25.99 8.11
C ALA A 107 10.64 -24.53 8.17
N SER A 108 11.38 -24.16 9.22
CA SER A 108 12.06 -22.86 9.36
C SER A 108 13.15 -22.61 8.30
N CYS A 109 13.96 -23.62 7.99
CA CYS A 109 15.05 -23.54 6.99
C CYS A 109 14.53 -23.52 5.55
N TYR A 110 13.37 -24.14 5.29
CA TYR A 110 12.74 -24.14 3.96
C TYR A 110 12.00 -22.84 3.67
N ARG A 111 11.31 -22.26 4.65
CA ARG A 111 10.50 -21.04 4.45
C ARG A 111 11.31 -19.75 4.56
N SER A 112 12.41 -19.75 5.31
CA SER A 112 13.26 -18.58 5.54
C SER A 112 14.71 -18.84 5.13
N SER A 113 15.15 -18.15 4.08
CA SER A 113 16.57 -18.16 3.71
C SER A 113 17.47 -17.48 4.74
N TYR A 114 16.92 -16.63 5.61
CA TYR A 114 17.62 -16.04 6.76
C TYR A 114 18.00 -17.14 7.77
N PHE A 115 17.02 -17.91 8.27
CA PHE A 115 17.30 -18.98 9.23
C PHE A 115 18.16 -20.07 8.61
N ASN A 116 17.95 -20.41 7.33
CA ASN A 116 18.80 -21.35 6.62
C ASN A 116 20.28 -20.90 6.62
N LYS A 117 20.55 -19.62 6.31
CA LYS A 117 21.91 -19.05 6.35
C LYS A 117 22.49 -19.08 7.77
N GLU A 118 21.71 -18.66 8.76
CA GLU A 118 22.17 -18.66 10.15
C GLU A 118 22.46 -20.08 10.65
N LEU A 119 21.73 -21.10 10.19
CA LEU A 119 21.87 -22.48 10.65
C LEU A 119 22.91 -23.29 9.83
N LYS A 120 23.24 -22.90 8.59
CA LYS A 120 24.18 -23.62 7.71
C LYS A 120 25.64 -23.70 8.18
N ASN A 121 26.08 -22.84 9.08
CA ASN A 121 27.48 -22.81 9.57
C ASN A 121 27.73 -23.72 10.78
N ILE A 122 26.89 -24.73 11.01
CA ILE A 122 26.95 -25.57 12.22
C ILE A 122 27.64 -26.90 11.92
N ILE A 123 28.76 -27.17 12.59
CA ILE A 123 29.27 -28.52 12.81
C ILE A 123 28.69 -28.98 14.15
N PRO A 124 27.83 -30.02 14.18
CA PRO A 124 27.25 -30.51 15.44
C PRO A 124 28.36 -31.01 16.38
N ASN A 125 28.51 -30.36 17.54
CA ASN A 125 29.33 -30.87 18.64
C ASN A 125 28.39 -31.20 19.82
N ILE A 126 28.57 -32.39 20.40
CA ILE A 126 27.81 -32.94 21.54
C ILE A 126 27.66 -31.95 22.70
N ASN A 127 28.59 -31.01 22.85
CA ASN A 127 28.62 -30.02 23.93
C ASN A 127 27.90 -28.69 23.64
N ASN A 128 27.48 -28.40 22.40
CA ASN A 128 26.91 -27.09 22.04
C ASN A 128 25.68 -27.22 21.11
N ILE A 129 24.59 -27.78 21.66
CA ILE A 129 23.35 -28.11 20.92
C ILE A 129 22.43 -26.89 20.75
N ILE A 130 22.52 -25.89 21.62
CA ILE A 130 21.64 -24.70 21.60
C ILE A 130 22.38 -23.55 20.92
N LYS A 131 21.82 -23.05 19.82
CA LYS A 131 22.25 -21.81 19.18
C LYS A 131 21.24 -20.71 19.49
N THR A 132 21.70 -19.63 20.09
CA THR A 132 20.90 -18.41 20.28
C THR A 132 21.03 -17.53 19.05
N ILE A 133 19.90 -17.20 18.41
CA ILE A 133 19.82 -16.23 17.32
C ILE A 133 19.15 -14.98 17.86
N THR A 134 19.83 -13.84 17.78
CA THR A 134 19.28 -12.56 18.21
C THR A 134 18.69 -11.84 17.01
N ILE A 135 17.36 -11.72 16.97
CA ILE A 135 16.64 -10.94 15.96
C ILE A 135 16.37 -9.55 16.54
N GLN A 136 16.86 -8.52 15.89
CA GLN A 136 16.63 -7.13 16.30
C GLN A 136 15.34 -6.60 15.66
N ASN A 137 14.74 -5.56 16.24
CA ASN A 137 13.61 -4.82 15.66
C ASN A 137 12.30 -5.61 15.43
N VAL A 138 12.19 -6.85 15.92
CA VAL A 138 10.95 -7.64 15.90
C VAL A 138 10.44 -7.82 17.32
N SER A 139 9.21 -7.39 17.60
CA SER A 139 8.58 -7.59 18.91
C SER A 139 8.20 -9.07 19.12
N ALA A 140 8.20 -9.53 20.38
CA ALA A 140 7.82 -10.91 20.72
C ALA A 140 6.45 -11.33 20.15
N GLN A 141 5.46 -10.44 20.18
CA GLN A 141 4.13 -10.70 19.62
C GLN A 141 4.17 -10.98 18.11
N VAL A 142 4.86 -10.14 17.34
CA VAL A 142 5.04 -10.33 15.90
C VAL A 142 5.83 -11.62 15.62
N PHE A 143 6.86 -11.90 16.41
CA PHE A 143 7.66 -13.11 16.25
C PHE A 143 6.85 -14.38 16.55
N GLU A 144 5.92 -14.36 17.50
CA GLU A 144 5.04 -15.49 17.78
C GLU A 144 4.15 -15.83 16.58
N ILE A 145 3.64 -14.80 15.88
CA ILE A 145 2.86 -14.97 14.66
C ILE A 145 3.73 -15.57 13.54
N ILE A 146 4.97 -15.07 13.38
CA ILE A 146 5.94 -15.61 12.42
C ILE A 146 6.27 -17.08 12.74
N LEU A 147 6.43 -17.42 14.01
CA LEU A 147 6.71 -18.79 14.43
C LEU A 147 5.55 -19.71 14.05
N LYS A 148 4.31 -19.31 14.35
CA LYS A 148 3.11 -20.06 13.92
C LYS A 148 3.08 -20.25 12.40
N TYR A 149 3.37 -19.19 11.63
CA TYR A 149 3.46 -19.30 10.18
C TYR A 149 4.53 -20.28 9.71
N ILE A 150 5.70 -20.29 10.34
CA ILE A 150 6.78 -21.21 9.96
C ILE A 150 6.36 -22.67 10.14
N TYR A 151 5.65 -23.00 11.24
CA TYR A 151 5.20 -24.36 11.51
C TYR A 151 3.97 -24.76 10.68
N TYR A 152 2.94 -23.91 10.64
CA TYR A 152 1.64 -24.27 10.06
C TYR A 152 1.46 -23.80 8.62
N GLY A 153 2.27 -22.86 8.15
CA GLY A 153 2.19 -22.29 6.80
C GLY A 153 0.99 -21.39 6.52
N ILE A 154 0.19 -21.10 7.53
CA ILE A 154 -1.02 -20.27 7.43
C ILE A 154 -0.96 -19.13 8.44
N ILE A 155 -1.55 -17.99 8.07
CA ILE A 155 -1.81 -16.86 8.96
C ILE A 155 -3.27 -16.45 8.76
N ASP A 156 -3.99 -16.30 9.86
CA ASP A 156 -5.28 -15.64 9.87
C ASP A 156 -5.07 -14.15 10.22
N THR A 157 -5.45 -13.27 9.31
CA THR A 157 -5.32 -11.81 9.46
C THR A 157 -6.63 -11.13 9.86
N GLU A 158 -7.77 -11.83 9.92
CA GLU A 158 -9.10 -11.20 10.10
C GLU A 158 -9.25 -10.45 11.43
N ASN A 159 -8.51 -10.84 12.46
CA ASN A 159 -8.58 -10.26 13.80
C ASN A 159 -7.28 -9.59 14.27
N ILE A 160 -6.37 -9.28 13.34
CA ILE A 160 -5.09 -8.66 13.66
C ILE A 160 -5.15 -7.16 13.35
N ASP A 161 -4.76 -6.34 14.33
CA ASP A 161 -4.65 -4.89 14.13
C ASP A 161 -3.71 -4.55 12.96
N THR A 162 -4.10 -3.59 12.11
CA THR A 162 -3.36 -3.21 10.91
C THR A 162 -1.90 -2.82 11.19
N LYS A 163 -1.61 -2.20 12.34
CA LYS A 163 -0.24 -1.87 12.74
C LYS A 163 0.59 -3.12 13.02
N ILE A 164 -0.03 -4.18 13.55
CA ILE A 164 0.62 -5.48 13.75
C ILE A 164 0.83 -6.16 12.40
N ILE A 165 -0.14 -6.13 11.48
CA ILE A 165 0.01 -6.65 10.10
C ILE A 165 1.18 -5.95 9.40
N TYR A 166 1.26 -4.62 9.50
CA TYR A 166 2.35 -3.83 8.95
C TYR A 166 3.71 -4.21 9.55
N LYS A 167 3.82 -4.33 10.87
CA LYS A 167 5.06 -4.79 11.53
C LYS A 167 5.43 -6.22 11.15
N LEU A 168 4.43 -7.08 10.98
CA LEU A 168 4.60 -8.45 10.51
C LEU A 168 5.16 -8.49 9.09
N MET A 169 4.67 -7.62 8.19
CA MET A 169 5.19 -7.47 6.84
C MET A 169 6.68 -7.06 6.85
N ILE A 170 7.05 -6.08 7.68
CA ILE A 170 8.46 -5.66 7.83
C ILE A 170 9.31 -6.83 8.31
N ALA A 171 8.87 -7.51 9.37
CA ALA A 171 9.60 -8.63 9.94
C ALA A 171 9.70 -9.82 8.97
N ALA A 172 8.66 -10.09 8.18
CA ALA A 172 8.67 -11.11 7.13
C ALA A 172 9.74 -10.80 6.06
N ASN A 173 9.86 -9.54 5.64
CA ASN A 173 10.93 -9.11 4.73
C ASN A 173 12.33 -9.27 5.36
N GLU A 174 12.51 -8.84 6.61
CA GLU A 174 13.78 -8.93 7.33
C GLU A 174 14.25 -10.39 7.51
N LEU A 175 13.30 -11.28 7.84
CA LEU A 175 13.53 -12.72 7.97
C LEU A 175 13.45 -13.48 6.63
N LYS A 176 13.36 -12.77 5.50
CA LYS A 176 13.33 -13.35 4.15
C LYS A 176 12.25 -14.45 3.97
N LEU A 177 11.07 -14.20 4.51
CA LEU A 177 9.85 -15.00 4.36
C LEU A 177 9.04 -14.44 3.18
N GLU A 178 9.53 -14.64 1.96
CA GLU A 178 9.05 -13.94 0.74
C GLU A 178 7.56 -14.17 0.45
N GLU A 179 7.07 -15.41 0.54
CA GLU A 179 5.65 -15.73 0.32
C GLU A 179 4.75 -14.96 1.31
N LEU A 180 5.14 -14.91 2.58
CA LEU A 180 4.38 -14.21 3.60
C LEU A 180 4.40 -12.70 3.35
N PHE A 181 5.57 -12.15 3.04
CA PHE A 181 5.75 -10.76 2.73
C PHE A 181 4.81 -10.31 1.59
N ILE A 182 4.78 -11.05 0.47
CA ILE A 182 3.94 -10.73 -0.70
C ILE A 182 2.45 -10.71 -0.34
N LYS A 183 1.99 -11.72 0.44
CA LYS A 183 0.59 -11.79 0.87
C LYS A 183 0.20 -10.61 1.77
N LEU A 184 1.06 -10.27 2.73
CA LEU A 184 0.80 -9.15 3.64
C LEU A 184 0.86 -7.80 2.94
N GLU A 185 1.81 -7.59 2.03
CA GLU A 185 1.89 -6.35 1.22
C GLU A 185 0.63 -6.18 0.38
N SER A 186 0.17 -7.25 -0.29
CA SER A 186 -1.06 -7.22 -1.11
C SER A 186 -2.29 -6.93 -0.26
N HIS A 187 -2.42 -7.59 0.90
CA HIS A 187 -3.53 -7.37 1.82
C HIS A 187 -3.59 -5.92 2.32
N LEU A 188 -2.43 -5.34 2.70
CA LEU A 188 -2.37 -3.95 3.15
C LEU A 188 -2.78 -2.96 2.05
N LEU A 189 -2.40 -3.24 0.80
CA LEU A 189 -2.74 -2.38 -0.34
C LEU A 189 -4.23 -2.48 -0.73
N GLU A 190 -4.83 -3.66 -0.64
CA GLU A 190 -6.21 -3.92 -1.07
C GLU A 190 -7.24 -3.51 -0.02
N PHE A 191 -6.99 -3.84 1.25
CA PHE A 191 -7.97 -3.69 2.33
C PHE A 191 -7.64 -2.57 3.31
N GLU A 192 -6.36 -2.23 3.48
CA GLU A 192 -5.87 -1.31 4.54
C GLU A 192 -5.25 -0.02 3.99
N ALA A 193 -5.59 0.35 2.75
CA ALA A 193 -5.05 1.53 2.08
C ALA A 193 -5.31 2.85 2.85
N SER A 194 -6.38 2.92 3.63
CA SER A 194 -6.69 4.06 4.50
C SER A 194 -5.66 4.22 5.61
N TRP A 195 -5.29 3.13 6.28
CA TRP A 195 -4.28 3.13 7.33
C TRP A 195 -2.90 3.50 6.79
N LEU A 196 -2.55 2.99 5.60
CA LEU A 196 -1.29 3.34 4.92
C LEU A 196 -1.19 4.85 4.63
N LYS A 197 -2.29 5.49 4.25
CA LYS A 197 -2.36 6.94 4.02
C LYS A 197 -2.23 7.74 5.31
N THR A 198 -2.89 7.31 6.38
CA THR A 198 -2.78 8.00 7.68
C THR A 198 -1.37 7.88 8.28
N ASN A 199 -0.66 6.79 7.99
CA ASN A 199 0.70 6.52 8.50
C ASN A 199 1.76 6.74 7.41
N PHE A 200 1.53 7.66 6.48
CA PHE A 200 2.30 7.80 5.24
C PHE A 200 3.81 7.94 5.47
N SER A 201 4.25 8.87 6.33
CA SER A 201 5.67 9.12 6.59
C SER A 201 6.39 7.90 7.16
N LEU A 202 5.73 7.14 8.03
CA LEU A 202 6.24 5.89 8.59
C LEU A 202 6.38 4.80 7.51
N VAL A 203 5.37 4.67 6.66
CA VAL A 203 5.35 3.72 5.54
C VAL A 203 6.46 4.05 4.54
N TYR A 204 6.54 5.31 4.12
CA TYR A 204 7.50 5.79 3.14
C TYR A 204 8.95 5.64 3.61
N ASN A 205 9.23 5.97 4.87
CA ASN A 205 10.55 5.73 5.47
C ASN A 205 10.98 4.26 5.41
N SER A 206 10.04 3.34 5.67
CA SER A 206 10.35 1.91 5.71
C SER A 206 10.72 1.36 4.33
N ILE A 207 10.13 1.88 3.26
CA ILE A 207 10.45 1.49 1.87
C ILE A 207 11.95 1.61 1.61
N PHE A 208 12.53 2.77 1.93
CA PHE A 208 13.94 3.06 1.66
C PHE A 208 14.91 2.53 2.73
N LYS A 209 14.38 2.05 3.86
CA LYS A 209 15.19 1.38 4.89
C LYS A 209 15.44 -0.08 4.55
N TYR A 210 14.49 -0.76 3.92
CA TYR A 210 14.51 -2.21 3.75
C TYR A 210 14.53 -2.70 2.28
N ASN A 211 14.54 -1.77 1.31
CA ASN A 211 14.85 -1.97 -0.13
C ASN A 211 14.05 -3.03 -0.94
N ASN A 212 12.94 -3.56 -0.43
CA ASN A 212 12.16 -4.63 -1.10
C ASN A 212 10.68 -4.30 -1.35
N PHE A 213 10.24 -3.07 -1.05
CA PHE A 213 8.82 -2.69 -1.03
C PHE A 213 8.33 -2.05 -2.34
N LYS A 214 8.48 -2.72 -3.49
CA LYS A 214 8.20 -2.10 -4.80
C LYS A 214 6.73 -1.71 -5.01
N ASN A 215 5.78 -2.52 -4.55
CA ASN A 215 4.36 -2.22 -4.73
C ASN A 215 3.93 -1.09 -3.81
N LEU A 216 4.40 -1.11 -2.57
CA LEU A 216 4.18 -0.04 -1.60
C LEU A 216 4.85 1.27 -2.04
N GLU A 217 6.05 1.18 -2.61
CA GLU A 217 6.76 2.32 -3.20
C GLU A 217 5.94 2.95 -4.33
N LYS A 218 5.43 2.14 -5.25
CA LYS A 218 4.54 2.61 -6.32
C LYS A 218 3.30 3.28 -5.76
N PHE A 219 2.61 2.63 -4.81
CA PHE A 219 1.43 3.18 -4.15
C PHE A 219 1.71 4.55 -3.51
N CYS A 220 2.80 4.67 -2.75
CA CYS A 220 3.19 5.92 -2.12
C CYS A 220 3.61 6.99 -3.13
N ASN A 221 4.34 6.62 -4.16
CA ASN A 221 4.77 7.51 -5.23
C ASN A 221 3.58 8.09 -6.00
N ASP A 222 2.58 7.26 -6.33
CA ASP A 222 1.35 7.69 -7.00
C ASP A 222 0.57 8.73 -6.16
N ILE A 223 0.72 8.69 -4.83
CA ILE A 223 0.15 9.67 -3.89
C ILE A 223 1.01 10.94 -3.81
N ILE A 224 2.33 10.83 -3.61
CA ILE A 224 3.24 11.98 -3.43
C ILE A 224 3.23 12.90 -4.63
N VAL A 225 3.14 12.34 -5.85
CA VAL A 225 3.00 13.14 -7.08
C VAL A 225 1.84 14.10 -6.92
N LYS A 226 0.64 13.60 -6.60
CA LYS A 226 -0.60 14.39 -6.55
C LYS A 226 -0.73 15.25 -5.29
N HIS A 227 -0.29 14.73 -4.16
CA HIS A 227 -0.42 15.38 -2.84
C HIS A 227 0.92 15.40 -2.09
N PRO A 228 1.90 16.20 -2.52
CA PRO A 228 3.19 16.32 -1.81
C PRO A 228 3.05 16.74 -0.35
N SER A 229 2.02 17.52 -0.02
CA SER A 229 1.74 18.00 1.35
C SER A 229 1.61 16.86 2.36
N ILE A 230 1.13 15.68 1.95
CA ILE A 230 0.96 14.52 2.86
C ILE A 230 2.24 14.14 3.60
N ILE A 231 3.40 14.38 2.98
CA ILE A 231 4.71 14.09 3.57
C ILE A 231 5.42 15.36 4.03
N PHE A 232 5.35 16.46 3.28
CA PHE A 232 6.06 17.70 3.65
C PHE A 232 5.43 18.40 4.86
N GLU A 233 4.11 18.39 4.98
CA GLU A 233 3.38 19.01 6.11
C GLU A 233 3.20 18.06 7.31
N SER A 234 3.61 16.80 7.19
CA SER A 234 3.56 15.83 8.30
C SER A 234 4.46 16.25 9.46
N ASN A 235 3.99 16.03 10.69
CA ASN A 235 4.75 16.29 11.92
C ASN A 235 6.03 15.43 11.98
N GLU A 236 6.02 14.29 11.30
CA GLU A 236 7.11 13.33 11.21
C GLU A 236 8.08 13.62 10.05
N PHE A 237 7.86 14.69 9.27
CA PHE A 237 8.69 15.03 8.12
C PHE A 237 10.17 15.18 8.49
N THR A 238 10.48 15.81 9.62
CA THR A 238 11.87 15.99 10.09
C THR A 238 12.51 14.68 10.55
N SER A 239 11.75 13.60 10.69
CA SER A 239 12.26 12.25 10.97
C SER A 239 12.38 11.40 9.69
N LEU A 240 12.15 11.98 8.52
CA LEU A 240 12.29 11.29 7.24
C LEU A 240 13.76 10.93 7.00
N HIS A 241 14.01 9.69 6.58
CA HIS A 241 15.35 9.23 6.25
C HIS A 241 15.86 9.95 4.98
N GLU A 242 17.15 10.28 4.92
CA GLU A 242 17.75 11.06 3.82
C GLU A 242 17.45 10.42 2.45
N SER A 243 17.57 9.09 2.34
CA SER A 243 17.29 8.38 1.08
C SER A 243 15.83 8.53 0.60
N ALA A 244 14.87 8.63 1.52
CA ALA A 244 13.48 8.88 1.18
C ALA A 244 13.29 10.33 0.68
N LEU A 245 13.91 11.31 1.34
CA LEU A 245 13.90 12.71 0.89
C LEU A 245 14.54 12.86 -0.49
N VAL A 246 15.71 12.26 -0.70
CA VAL A 246 16.42 12.21 -1.99
C VAL A 246 15.53 11.61 -3.08
N SER A 247 14.81 10.53 -2.79
CA SER A 247 13.88 9.90 -3.73
C SER A 247 12.77 10.87 -4.17
N ILE A 248 12.17 11.60 -3.23
CA ILE A 248 11.16 12.64 -3.52
C ILE A 248 11.75 13.76 -4.38
N LEU A 249 12.93 14.25 -4.02
CA LEU A 249 13.57 15.38 -4.72
C LEU A 249 14.03 15.04 -6.15
N LYS A 250 14.27 13.76 -6.46
CA LYS A 250 14.60 13.30 -7.82
C LYS A 250 13.41 13.35 -8.80
N ARG A 251 12.18 13.36 -8.31
CA ARG A 251 10.96 13.24 -9.13
C ARG A 251 10.67 14.46 -10.00
N ASP A 252 10.69 14.33 -11.33
CA ASP A 252 10.30 15.45 -12.21
C ASP A 252 8.80 15.73 -12.22
N ASP A 253 7.98 14.80 -11.75
CA ASP A 253 6.52 14.90 -11.66
C ASP A 253 6.04 15.33 -10.25
N LEU A 254 6.91 15.82 -9.37
CA LEU A 254 6.47 16.31 -8.06
C LEU A 254 5.75 17.66 -8.20
N HIS A 255 4.46 17.70 -7.83
CA HIS A 255 3.60 18.87 -8.01
C HIS A 255 3.74 19.91 -6.89
N MET A 256 4.93 20.51 -6.74
CA MET A 256 5.23 21.49 -5.68
C MET A 256 6.13 22.61 -6.19
N LYS A 257 5.98 23.85 -5.66
CA LYS A 257 6.89 24.95 -6.05
C LYS A 257 8.29 24.67 -5.52
N GLU A 258 9.30 24.95 -6.35
CA GLU A 258 10.71 24.80 -5.93
C GLU A 258 11.08 25.67 -4.73
N SER A 259 10.48 26.85 -4.56
CA SER A 259 10.70 27.67 -3.37
C SER A 259 10.10 27.07 -2.09
N GLU A 260 8.99 26.34 -2.19
CA GLU A 260 8.42 25.60 -1.05
C GLU A 260 9.26 24.37 -0.72
N ILE A 261 9.71 23.62 -1.74
CA ILE A 261 10.63 22.49 -1.58
C ILE A 261 11.91 22.95 -0.85
N TRP A 262 12.45 24.12 -1.21
CA TRP A 262 13.59 24.70 -0.53
C TRP A 262 13.34 24.95 0.97
N ASP A 263 12.20 25.55 1.32
CA ASP A 263 11.85 25.84 2.71
C ASP A 263 11.79 24.55 3.55
N TYR A 264 11.17 23.50 3.00
CA TYR A 264 11.14 22.19 3.65
C TYR A 264 12.52 21.53 3.72
N LEU A 265 13.36 21.68 2.70
CA LEU A 265 14.72 21.14 2.72
C LEU A 265 15.55 21.78 3.86
N ILE A 266 15.45 23.10 4.02
CA ILE A 266 16.10 23.82 5.12
C ILE A 266 15.53 23.36 6.47
N LYS A 267 14.21 23.27 6.60
CA LYS A 267 13.54 22.76 7.81
C LYS A 267 14.01 21.35 8.20
N TRP A 268 14.13 20.45 7.22
CA TRP A 268 14.63 19.09 7.45
C TRP A 268 16.10 19.10 7.87
N GLY A 269 16.93 19.85 7.15
CA GLY A 269 18.38 19.93 7.40
C GLY A 269 18.72 20.55 8.74
N THR A 270 18.00 21.57 9.19
CA THR A 270 18.21 22.16 10.52
C THR A 270 17.75 21.21 11.63
N ALA A 271 16.64 20.50 11.44
CA ALA A 271 16.16 19.53 12.42
C ALA A 271 17.10 18.33 12.64
N GLN A 272 17.92 17.96 11.64
CA GLN A 272 18.97 16.94 11.83
C GLN A 272 20.14 17.43 12.69
N ASN A 273 20.26 18.75 12.90
CA ASN A 273 21.41 19.38 13.53
C ASN A 273 20.96 20.25 14.71
N LEU A 274 20.56 19.59 15.81
CA LEU A 274 20.01 20.23 17.01
C LEU A 274 20.95 21.23 17.71
N THR A 275 22.22 21.29 17.33
CA THR A 275 23.22 22.24 17.85
C THR A 275 23.24 23.58 17.11
N LEU A 276 22.47 23.73 16.03
CA LEU A 276 22.39 24.97 15.27
C LEU A 276 21.60 26.05 16.04
N PRO A 277 22.05 27.32 16.03
CA PRO A 277 21.28 28.43 16.59
C PRO A 277 19.93 28.60 15.87
N GLU A 278 18.90 29.00 16.60
CA GLU A 278 17.57 29.26 16.02
C GLU A 278 17.58 30.44 15.06
N LYS A 279 18.33 31.49 15.39
CA LYS A 279 18.41 32.71 14.58
C LYS A 279 19.56 32.63 13.59
N LEU A 280 19.27 32.87 12.32
CA LEU A 280 20.26 32.77 11.24
C LEU A 280 21.41 33.78 11.39
N GLU A 281 21.17 34.92 12.03
CA GLU A 281 22.17 35.95 12.31
C GLU A 281 23.31 35.46 13.21
N GLU A 282 23.03 34.43 14.03
CA GLU A 282 23.97 33.84 14.98
C GLU A 282 24.83 32.73 14.33
N TRP A 283 24.63 32.45 13.04
CA TRP A 283 25.28 31.32 12.39
C TRP A 283 26.75 31.59 12.03
N SER A 284 27.63 30.75 12.57
CA SER A 284 29.05 30.68 12.21
C SER A 284 29.26 30.01 10.84
N LEU A 285 30.48 30.11 10.29
CA LEU A 285 30.84 29.38 9.06
C LEU A 285 30.75 27.85 9.25
N GLU A 286 31.06 27.36 10.46
CA GLU A 286 30.95 25.96 10.82
C GLU A 286 29.50 25.49 10.78
N ASN A 287 28.56 26.30 11.29
CA ASN A 287 27.12 26.00 11.23
C ASN A 287 26.63 25.79 9.79
N PHE A 288 27.05 26.67 8.86
CA PHE A 288 26.73 26.50 7.44
C PHE A 288 27.40 25.25 6.83
N THR A 289 28.62 24.91 7.27
CA THR A 289 29.33 23.71 6.80
C THR A 289 28.63 22.43 7.26
N THR A 290 28.14 22.41 8.51
CA THR A 290 27.33 21.31 9.05
C THR A 290 26.07 21.11 8.24
N LEU A 291 25.28 22.19 8.02
CA LEU A 291 24.07 22.12 7.20
C LEU A 291 24.38 21.66 5.76
N LYS A 292 25.44 22.20 5.14
CA LYS A 292 25.88 21.80 3.79
C LYS A 292 26.18 20.31 3.72
N THR A 293 26.85 19.75 4.72
CA THR A 293 27.17 18.33 4.80
C THR A 293 25.90 17.48 4.92
N THR A 294 24.96 17.86 5.78
CA THR A 294 23.67 17.16 5.94
C THR A 294 22.84 17.18 4.65
N LEU A 295 22.86 18.29 3.91
CA LEU A 295 22.05 18.46 2.70
C LEU A 295 22.79 18.05 1.41
N GLN A 296 23.98 17.47 1.51
CA GLN A 296 24.88 17.27 0.36
C GLN A 296 24.24 16.49 -0.79
N GLN A 297 23.45 15.45 -0.50
CA GLN A 297 22.78 14.67 -1.55
C GLN A 297 21.51 15.34 -2.10
N CYS A 298 20.94 16.27 -1.34
CA CYS A 298 19.69 16.95 -1.68
C CYS A 298 19.92 18.25 -2.46
N LEU A 299 20.96 19.03 -2.13
CA LEU A 299 21.26 20.32 -2.76
C LEU A 299 21.37 20.24 -4.29
N PRO A 300 21.99 19.21 -4.91
CA PRO A 300 22.06 19.09 -6.37
C PRO A 300 20.71 18.78 -7.04
N LEU A 301 19.68 18.41 -6.28
CA LEU A 301 18.37 18.03 -6.78
C LEU A 301 17.37 19.19 -6.81
N ILE A 302 17.76 20.37 -6.31
CA ILE A 302 16.93 21.58 -6.34
C ILE A 302 17.05 22.26 -7.70
N ARG A 303 15.91 22.65 -8.29
CA ARG A 303 15.87 23.33 -9.59
C ARG A 303 15.96 24.85 -9.40
N TYR A 304 17.13 25.32 -8.93
CA TYR A 304 17.34 26.72 -8.51
C TYR A 304 16.91 27.77 -9.55
N PHE A 305 17.11 27.50 -10.85
CA PHE A 305 16.74 28.42 -11.94
C PHE A 305 15.24 28.47 -12.23
N HIS A 306 14.43 27.65 -11.56
CA HIS A 306 12.97 27.69 -11.60
C HIS A 306 12.36 28.32 -10.34
N ILE A 307 13.20 28.89 -9.46
CA ILE A 307 12.78 29.67 -8.30
C ILE A 307 12.60 31.12 -8.73
N SER A 308 11.54 31.78 -8.25
CA SER A 308 11.29 33.19 -8.59
C SER A 308 12.42 34.10 -8.10
N ASN A 309 12.69 35.19 -8.82
CA ASN A 309 13.76 36.12 -8.45
C ASN A 309 13.60 36.69 -7.02
N SER A 310 12.36 36.94 -6.59
CA SER A 310 12.05 37.33 -5.21
C SER A 310 12.41 36.23 -4.22
N ASP A 311 11.99 34.99 -4.47
CA ASP A 311 12.30 33.87 -3.59
C ASP A 311 13.81 33.56 -3.53
N VAL A 312 14.56 33.76 -4.62
CA VAL A 312 16.03 33.64 -4.60
C VAL A 312 16.63 34.66 -3.63
N MET A 313 16.13 35.90 -3.63
CA MET A 313 16.64 36.96 -2.77
C MET A 313 16.22 36.81 -1.31
N ASP A 314 15.00 36.34 -1.06
CA ASP A 314 14.43 36.28 0.27
C ASP A 314 14.74 34.95 0.97
N LYS A 315 14.70 33.82 0.24
CA LYS A 315 14.80 32.46 0.79
C LYS A 315 16.15 31.79 0.54
N ILE A 316 16.76 31.98 -0.63
CA ILE A 316 18.02 31.29 -1.01
C ILE A 316 19.25 32.07 -0.52
N LYS A 317 19.28 33.38 -0.78
CA LYS A 317 20.41 34.27 -0.44
C LYS A 317 20.87 34.18 1.03
N PRO A 318 20.00 34.06 2.05
CA PRO A 318 20.45 33.92 3.44
C PRO A 318 21.35 32.69 3.66
N TYR A 319 21.12 31.63 2.88
CA TYR A 319 21.85 30.36 2.95
C TYR A 319 22.93 30.20 1.87
N LYS A 320 23.28 31.24 1.10
CA LYS A 320 24.24 31.17 -0.02
C LYS A 320 25.58 30.48 0.28
N LYS A 321 26.00 30.42 1.55
CA LYS A 321 27.23 29.76 2.00
C LYS A 321 27.19 28.23 1.87
N ILE A 322 26.00 27.61 1.80
CA ILE A 322 25.85 26.16 1.58
C ILE A 322 25.91 25.80 0.10
N LEU A 323 25.72 26.77 -0.79
CA LEU A 323 25.77 26.58 -2.24
C LEU A 323 27.21 26.61 -2.76
N ASP A 324 27.44 25.96 -3.90
CA ASP A 324 28.72 26.07 -4.58
C ASP A 324 28.89 27.47 -5.18
N LYS A 325 30.12 27.97 -5.14
CA LYS A 325 30.45 29.34 -5.55
C LYS A 325 29.99 29.64 -6.98
N GLN A 326 30.21 28.70 -7.90
CA GLN A 326 29.78 28.82 -9.30
C GLN A 326 28.26 28.91 -9.44
N LEU A 327 27.50 28.09 -8.68
CA LEU A 327 26.04 28.11 -8.68
C LEU A 327 25.50 29.46 -8.19
N TRP A 328 26.07 29.99 -7.09
CA TRP A 328 25.67 31.29 -6.58
C TRP A 328 26.03 32.44 -7.53
N ASP A 329 27.17 32.36 -8.21
CA ASP A 329 27.58 33.34 -9.22
C ASP A 329 26.63 33.32 -10.44
N ASP A 330 26.25 32.13 -10.91
CA ASP A 330 25.28 31.98 -12.00
C ASP A 330 23.87 32.45 -11.62
N LEU A 331 23.41 32.18 -10.38
CA LEU A 331 22.12 32.69 -9.89
C LEU A 331 22.08 34.21 -9.85
N LYS A 332 23.13 34.86 -9.33
CA LYS A 332 23.25 36.33 -9.36
C LYS A 332 23.25 36.87 -10.79
N GLN A 333 23.93 36.19 -11.70
CA GLN A 333 23.96 36.61 -13.10
C GLN A 333 22.58 36.48 -13.73
N HIS A 334 21.88 35.37 -13.52
CA HIS A 334 20.55 35.13 -14.05
C HIS A 334 19.51 36.15 -13.54
N LEU A 335 19.65 36.60 -12.28
CA LEU A 335 18.83 37.68 -11.70
C LEU A 335 18.98 39.02 -12.46
N ILE A 336 20.15 39.31 -13.03
CA ILE A 336 20.47 40.59 -13.70
C ILE A 336 20.28 40.47 -15.22
N LEU A 337 20.72 39.35 -15.81
CA LEU A 337 20.78 39.09 -17.24
C LEU A 337 20.35 37.64 -17.52
N PRO A 338 19.04 37.35 -17.60
CA PRO A 338 18.51 35.99 -17.70
C PRO A 338 18.93 35.28 -19.00
N ASP A 339 19.19 36.03 -20.07
CA ASP A 339 19.52 35.48 -21.40
C ASP A 339 20.98 35.02 -21.54
N ARG A 340 21.81 35.21 -20.51
CA ARG A 340 23.22 34.79 -20.57
C ARG A 340 23.39 33.29 -20.28
N PRO A 341 24.37 32.64 -20.91
CA PRO A 341 24.63 31.22 -20.69
C PRO A 341 25.06 30.95 -19.24
N ILE A 342 24.43 29.94 -18.64
CA ILE A 342 24.71 29.43 -17.29
C ILE A 342 25.73 28.30 -17.39
N LYS A 343 26.72 28.26 -16.49
CA LYS A 343 27.75 27.21 -16.45
C LYS A 343 27.35 26.04 -15.57
N SER A 344 26.56 26.30 -14.54
CA SER A 344 26.04 25.28 -13.62
C SER A 344 25.07 24.33 -14.32
N MET A 345 24.95 23.11 -13.79
CA MET A 345 23.96 22.15 -14.27
C MET A 345 22.56 22.69 -13.99
N VAL A 346 21.75 22.82 -15.05
CA VAL A 346 20.35 23.25 -14.95
C VAL A 346 19.46 22.02 -15.07
N LEU A 347 18.76 21.69 -13.99
CA LEU A 347 17.73 20.64 -14.00
C LEU A 347 16.46 21.14 -14.69
N PRO A 348 15.72 20.28 -15.41
CA PRO A 348 14.45 20.66 -16.03
C PRO A 348 13.41 21.07 -14.97
N PRO A 349 12.43 21.92 -15.33
CA PRO A 349 11.33 22.27 -14.43
C PRO A 349 10.57 21.01 -14.04
N ARG A 350 10.11 20.93 -12.78
CA ARG A 350 9.11 19.93 -12.43
C ARG A 350 7.81 20.23 -13.17
N LEU A 351 7.10 19.18 -13.58
CA LEU A 351 5.78 19.29 -14.19
C LEU A 351 4.78 19.79 -13.15
N ILE A 352 4.76 21.10 -12.91
CA ILE A 352 3.70 21.74 -12.16
C ILE A 352 2.51 21.79 -13.11
N LEU A 353 1.60 20.81 -13.03
CA LEU A 353 0.21 21.03 -13.45
C LEU A 353 -0.23 22.31 -12.75
N THR A 354 -0.46 23.37 -13.54
CA THR A 354 -0.62 24.75 -13.09
C THR A 354 -1.52 24.81 -11.86
N GLN A 355 -1.04 25.44 -10.79
CA GLN A 355 -1.61 25.43 -9.43
C GLN A 355 -3.08 25.87 -9.31
N GLU A 356 -3.69 26.42 -10.37
CA GLU A 356 -5.14 26.62 -10.45
C GLU A 356 -5.94 25.29 -10.45
N LEU A 357 -5.27 24.16 -10.72
CA LEU A 357 -5.84 22.80 -10.67
C LEU A 357 -5.76 22.14 -9.28
N LEU A 358 -4.77 22.47 -8.43
CA LEU A 358 -4.50 21.71 -7.19
C LEU A 358 -5.00 22.37 -5.90
N ALA A 359 -5.21 23.69 -5.88
CA ALA A 359 -5.99 24.32 -4.82
C ALA A 359 -7.44 23.78 -4.76
N ARG A 360 -7.89 23.12 -5.83
CA ARG A 360 -9.23 22.53 -6.01
C ARG A 360 -9.34 21.07 -5.56
N GLU A 361 -8.24 20.31 -5.52
CA GLU A 361 -8.24 18.95 -4.96
C GLU A 361 -8.11 18.96 -3.43
N ASN A 362 -7.43 19.96 -2.86
CA ASN A 362 -7.16 20.02 -1.42
C ASN A 362 -8.39 20.38 -0.56
N CYS A 363 -9.48 20.90 -1.14
CA CYS A 363 -10.75 21.09 -0.40
C CYS A 363 -11.58 19.80 -0.26
N ALA A 364 -11.22 18.70 -0.93
CA ALA A 364 -12.00 17.45 -0.92
C ALA A 364 -11.54 16.42 0.13
N LEU A 365 -10.50 16.71 0.93
CA LEU A 365 -9.90 15.72 1.84
C LEU A 365 -9.78 16.13 3.31
N GLU A 366 -10.22 17.34 3.70
CA GLU A 366 -10.54 17.56 5.11
C GLU A 366 -11.90 16.93 5.42
N LYS A 367 -11.89 15.77 6.08
CA LYS A 367 -13.10 15.27 6.72
C LYS A 367 -13.38 16.17 7.92
N PRO A 368 -14.56 16.80 8.02
CA PRO A 368 -14.92 17.60 9.18
C PRO A 368 -15.01 16.69 10.39
N THR A 369 -14.25 17.01 11.43
CA THR A 369 -14.53 16.54 12.78
C THR A 369 -15.96 17.01 13.11
N GLN A 370 -16.85 16.05 13.39
CA GLN A 370 -18.25 16.20 13.85
C GLN A 370 -19.34 16.29 12.76
N SER A 371 -19.93 15.12 12.44
CA SER A 371 -21.16 14.87 11.66
C SER A 371 -21.63 15.95 10.66
N GLN A 372 -20.87 16.19 9.59
CA GLN A 372 -21.40 16.84 8.39
C GLN A 372 -21.69 15.79 7.33
N LYS A 373 -22.98 15.58 7.02
CA LYS A 373 -23.45 14.70 5.95
C LYS A 373 -23.01 15.30 4.61
N LEU A 374 -22.17 14.61 3.84
CA LEU A 374 -21.81 15.01 2.48
C LEU A 374 -23.08 15.12 1.62
N PHE A 375 -23.24 16.21 0.86
CA PHE A 375 -24.43 16.43 0.04
C PHE A 375 -24.49 15.55 -1.22
N SER A 376 -23.35 15.00 -1.66
CA SER A 376 -23.22 14.15 -2.85
C SER A 376 -21.99 13.25 -2.73
N THR A 377 -22.03 12.04 -3.31
CA THR A 377 -20.86 11.15 -3.47
C THR A 377 -20.29 11.20 -4.89
N ILE A 378 -21.02 11.80 -5.85
CA ILE A 378 -20.61 11.91 -7.26
C ILE A 378 -20.09 13.32 -7.58
N LEU A 379 -20.72 14.37 -7.07
CA LEU A 379 -20.30 15.76 -7.27
C LEU A 379 -19.41 16.24 -6.14
N TYR A 380 -18.49 17.12 -6.51
CA TYR A 380 -17.70 17.94 -5.60
C TYR A 380 -18.26 19.36 -5.58
N GLU A 381 -17.89 20.14 -4.57
CA GLU A 381 -18.35 21.51 -4.39
C GLU A 381 -18.05 22.43 -5.60
N ASP A 382 -16.93 22.20 -6.30
CA ASP A 382 -16.59 22.95 -7.51
C ASP A 382 -17.59 22.69 -8.66
N HIS A 383 -18.05 21.44 -8.80
CA HIS A 383 -19.12 21.12 -9.76
C HIS A 383 -20.40 21.86 -9.39
N ALA A 384 -20.72 21.88 -8.09
CA ALA A 384 -21.90 22.57 -7.56
C ALA A 384 -21.86 24.08 -7.87
N ALA A 385 -20.70 24.73 -7.67
CA ALA A 385 -20.52 26.15 -7.97
C ALA A 385 -20.64 26.46 -9.47
N ILE A 386 -20.10 25.59 -10.34
CA ILE A 386 -20.23 25.72 -11.80
C ILE A 386 -21.69 25.56 -12.22
N ILE A 387 -22.38 24.54 -11.72
CA ILE A 387 -23.78 24.30 -12.04
C ILE A 387 -24.65 25.47 -11.56
N SER A 388 -24.42 25.99 -10.36
CA SER A 388 -25.05 27.23 -9.85
C SER A 388 -24.89 28.41 -10.80
N SER A 389 -23.70 28.55 -11.38
CA SER A 389 -23.39 29.62 -12.33
C SER A 389 -24.16 29.44 -13.64
N TRP A 390 -24.32 28.19 -14.08
CA TRP A 390 -25.13 27.86 -15.24
C TRP A 390 -26.63 28.11 -15.01
N ILE A 391 -27.14 27.86 -13.80
CA ILE A 391 -28.52 28.17 -13.40
C ILE A 391 -28.78 29.69 -13.51
N ASP A 392 -27.84 30.51 -13.05
CA ASP A 392 -27.97 31.97 -13.06
C ASP A 392 -27.52 32.65 -14.36
N TYR A 393 -27.10 31.88 -15.37
CA TYR A 393 -26.55 32.39 -16.63
C TYR A 393 -25.34 33.31 -16.43
N LYS A 394 -24.55 33.09 -15.39
CA LYS A 394 -23.33 33.87 -15.13
C LYS A 394 -22.20 33.49 -16.10
N PRO A 395 -21.45 34.47 -16.62
CA PRO A 395 -20.26 34.21 -17.45
C PRO A 395 -19.06 33.75 -16.62
N THR A 396 -18.97 34.19 -15.37
CA THR A 396 -17.94 33.79 -14.41
C THR A 396 -18.53 32.86 -13.36
N ASN A 397 -17.81 31.79 -13.05
CA ASN A 397 -18.30 30.83 -12.08
C ASN A 397 -18.34 31.43 -10.67
N TYR A 398 -19.35 31.06 -9.90
CA TYR A 398 -19.34 31.19 -8.45
C TYR A 398 -18.13 30.44 -7.87
N SER A 399 -17.61 30.95 -6.75
CA SER A 399 -16.72 30.25 -5.85
C SER A 399 -17.53 29.52 -4.78
N LEU A 400 -16.84 28.65 -4.03
CA LEU A 400 -17.38 27.96 -2.85
C LEU A 400 -18.02 28.93 -1.86
N THR A 401 -17.37 30.07 -1.62
CA THR A 401 -17.76 31.06 -0.62
C THR A 401 -18.90 31.98 -1.06
N ASN A 402 -19.21 32.06 -2.35
CA ASN A 402 -20.23 32.97 -2.87
C ASN A 402 -21.35 32.26 -3.65
N ASN A 403 -21.45 30.93 -3.54
CA ASN A 403 -22.51 30.14 -4.16
C ASN A 403 -23.87 30.42 -3.46
N PRO A 404 -24.87 30.97 -4.18
CA PRO A 404 -26.16 31.32 -3.60
C PRO A 404 -27.10 30.12 -3.41
N TYR A 405 -26.68 28.92 -3.80
CA TYR A 405 -27.48 27.71 -3.73
C TYR A 405 -26.88 26.68 -2.75
N GLU A 406 -27.77 25.89 -2.15
CA GLU A 406 -27.48 24.64 -1.45
C GLU A 406 -28.08 23.48 -2.22
N PHE A 407 -27.45 22.32 -2.09
CA PHE A 407 -27.85 21.09 -2.76
C PHE A 407 -28.25 20.06 -1.71
N GLU A 408 -29.50 19.62 -1.76
CA GLU A 408 -30.05 18.63 -0.84
C GLU A 408 -30.26 17.30 -1.58
N LEU A 409 -29.67 16.20 -1.09
CA LEU A 409 -29.85 14.89 -1.68
C LEU A 409 -31.30 14.40 -1.53
N ILE A 410 -31.95 14.13 -2.66
CA ILE A 410 -33.30 13.55 -2.73
C ILE A 410 -33.22 12.04 -2.92
N LEU A 411 -32.33 11.60 -3.82
CA LEU A 411 -32.20 10.20 -4.22
C LEU A 411 -30.74 9.87 -4.51
N ARG A 412 -30.29 8.70 -4.07
CA ARG A 412 -29.00 8.09 -4.45
C ARG A 412 -29.22 6.64 -4.87
N GLY A 413 -28.75 6.27 -6.05
CA GLY A 413 -28.95 4.93 -6.61
C GLY A 413 -28.40 3.81 -5.73
N SER A 414 -27.22 3.99 -5.15
CA SER A 414 -26.62 3.02 -4.22
C SER A 414 -27.37 2.85 -2.89
N GLU A 415 -28.21 3.81 -2.49
CA GLU A 415 -29.00 3.75 -1.25
C GLU A 415 -30.47 3.38 -1.53
N ASP A 416 -31.10 4.04 -2.49
CA ASP A 416 -32.53 3.94 -2.78
C ASP A 416 -32.85 2.95 -3.91
N GLY A 417 -31.85 2.58 -4.72
CA GLY A 417 -31.96 1.63 -5.82
C GLY A 417 -31.93 2.26 -7.22
N PHE A 418 -31.65 1.39 -8.19
CA PHE A 418 -31.37 1.75 -9.59
C PHE A 418 -32.55 1.56 -10.56
N ALA A 419 -33.73 1.23 -10.05
CA ALA A 419 -34.89 1.00 -10.91
C ALA A 419 -35.45 2.32 -11.47
N PRO A 420 -35.88 2.36 -12.76
CA PRO A 420 -36.54 3.54 -13.31
C PRO A 420 -37.76 4.00 -12.49
N ARG A 421 -38.50 3.02 -11.94
CA ARG A 421 -39.66 3.27 -11.07
C ARG A 421 -39.28 4.04 -9.79
N THR A 422 -38.15 3.68 -9.16
CA THR A 422 -37.62 4.33 -7.95
C THR A 422 -37.46 5.83 -8.17
N PHE A 423 -36.84 6.24 -9.29
CA PHE A 423 -36.69 7.64 -9.64
C PHE A 423 -38.05 8.37 -9.68
N TRP A 424 -39.04 7.81 -10.35
CA TRP A 424 -40.35 8.46 -10.50
C TRP A 424 -41.14 8.53 -9.20
N ASP A 425 -41.01 7.55 -8.32
CA ASP A 425 -41.74 7.54 -7.06
C ASP A 425 -41.10 8.48 -6.02
N ILE A 426 -39.77 8.51 -5.91
CA ILE A 426 -39.06 9.36 -4.95
C ILE A 426 -38.99 10.82 -5.42
N CYS A 427 -38.66 11.06 -6.69
CA CYS A 427 -38.52 12.44 -7.19
C CYS A 427 -39.86 13.13 -7.45
N HIS A 428 -40.99 12.43 -7.30
CA HIS A 428 -42.32 13.00 -7.56
C HIS A 428 -42.58 14.27 -6.74
N GLY A 429 -42.97 15.36 -7.42
CA GLY A 429 -43.26 16.65 -6.78
C GLY A 429 -42.02 17.52 -6.54
N HIS A 430 -40.80 16.98 -6.68
CA HIS A 430 -39.57 17.76 -6.54
C HIS A 430 -39.28 18.55 -7.83
N ALA A 431 -39.18 19.88 -7.69
CA ALA A 431 -38.75 20.82 -8.72
C ALA A 431 -37.36 21.38 -8.42
N ASN A 432 -36.77 22.12 -9.37
CA ASN A 432 -35.42 22.67 -9.26
C ASN A 432 -34.40 21.59 -8.87
N THR A 433 -34.34 20.51 -9.65
CA THR A 433 -33.48 19.37 -9.35
C THR A 433 -32.33 19.26 -10.33
N ILE A 434 -31.20 18.75 -9.88
CA ILE A 434 -30.11 18.29 -10.75
C ILE A 434 -30.06 16.78 -10.69
N LEU A 435 -30.09 16.15 -11.86
CA LEU A 435 -29.75 14.73 -12.02
C LEU A 435 -28.26 14.61 -12.33
N ILE A 436 -27.56 13.72 -11.64
CA ILE A 436 -26.16 13.39 -11.88
C ILE A 436 -26.01 11.88 -12.03
N SER A 437 -25.12 11.42 -12.90
CA SER A 437 -24.75 10.02 -13.06
C SER A 437 -23.25 9.88 -13.35
N LYS A 438 -22.59 8.90 -12.72
CA LYS A 438 -21.18 8.56 -12.97
C LYS A 438 -21.10 7.42 -13.97
N VAL A 439 -20.40 7.62 -15.09
CA VAL A 439 -20.31 6.61 -16.16
C VAL A 439 -19.40 5.45 -15.73
N LYS A 440 -19.82 4.21 -15.97
CA LYS A 440 -19.04 3.01 -15.64
C LYS A 440 -17.79 2.89 -16.52
N GLY A 441 -16.65 2.64 -15.89
CA GLY A 441 -15.37 2.46 -16.56
C GLY A 441 -14.69 3.78 -16.99
N THR A 442 -15.24 4.93 -16.60
CA THR A 442 -14.62 6.24 -16.80
C THR A 442 -14.84 7.13 -15.57
N GLU A 443 -14.12 8.24 -15.46
CA GLU A 443 -14.39 9.28 -14.46
C GLU A 443 -15.42 10.32 -14.96
N GLU A 444 -16.05 10.10 -16.12
CA GLU A 444 -16.97 11.07 -16.70
C GLU A 444 -18.28 11.15 -15.89
N ILE A 445 -18.66 12.38 -15.52
CA ILE A 445 -19.91 12.69 -14.84
C ILE A 445 -20.86 13.35 -15.83
N MET A 446 -22.10 12.87 -15.90
CA MET A 446 -23.14 13.43 -16.76
C MET A 446 -24.37 13.83 -15.96
N GLY A 447 -25.07 14.85 -16.42
CA GLY A 447 -26.25 15.30 -15.71
C GLY A 447 -27.14 16.25 -16.49
N GLY A 448 -28.19 16.70 -15.80
CA GLY A 448 -29.08 17.74 -16.30
C GLY A 448 -29.86 18.42 -15.19
N PHE A 449 -30.05 19.72 -15.33
CA PHE A 449 -30.87 20.52 -14.43
C PHE A 449 -32.30 20.63 -14.96
N ASN A 450 -33.27 20.27 -14.12
CA ASN A 450 -34.69 20.40 -14.39
C ASN A 450 -35.33 21.40 -13.40
N PRO A 451 -35.83 22.56 -13.88
CA PRO A 451 -36.54 23.54 -13.05
C PRO A 451 -37.99 23.13 -12.72
N LEU A 452 -38.58 22.20 -13.46
CA LEU A 452 -39.97 21.76 -13.30
C LEU A 452 -40.08 20.62 -12.29
N ALA A 453 -41.23 20.47 -11.65
CA ALA A 453 -41.51 19.31 -10.81
C ALA A 453 -41.49 18.02 -11.64
N TRP A 454 -40.83 16.96 -11.16
CA TRP A 454 -41.01 15.62 -11.71
C TRP A 454 -42.40 15.10 -11.36
N ASP A 455 -43.19 14.78 -12.37
CA ASP A 455 -44.59 14.41 -12.18
C ASP A 455 -44.85 13.05 -12.83
N LYS A 456 -44.97 12.02 -11.99
CA LYS A 456 -45.17 10.64 -12.45
C LYS A 456 -46.55 10.44 -13.12
N THR A 457 -47.50 11.34 -12.88
CA THR A 457 -48.86 11.32 -13.46
C THR A 457 -48.92 11.97 -14.84
N LYS A 458 -47.90 12.77 -15.20
CA LYS A 458 -47.82 13.44 -16.50
C LYS A 458 -47.05 12.61 -17.53
N GLU A 459 -47.39 12.88 -18.78
CA GLU A 459 -46.82 12.24 -19.96
C GLU A 459 -46.59 13.25 -21.08
N GLY A 460 -45.61 12.97 -21.94
CA GLY A 460 -45.29 13.79 -23.09
C GLY A 460 -44.24 14.85 -22.82
N TRP A 461 -44.24 15.89 -23.66
CA TRP A 461 -43.21 16.92 -23.65
C TRP A 461 -43.48 18.00 -22.61
N MET A 462 -42.46 18.36 -21.83
CA MET A 462 -42.51 19.46 -20.88
C MET A 462 -41.74 20.66 -21.42
N LYS A 463 -42.40 21.83 -21.39
CA LYS A 463 -41.85 23.08 -21.90
C LYS A 463 -41.01 23.79 -20.83
N THR A 464 -39.75 24.10 -21.14
CA THR A 464 -38.93 25.03 -20.34
C THR A 464 -37.73 25.51 -21.15
N ASN A 465 -37.23 26.70 -20.84
CA ASN A 465 -35.98 27.24 -21.40
C ASN A 465 -34.85 27.34 -20.39
N LYS A 466 -35.11 27.02 -19.11
CA LYS A 466 -34.12 27.06 -18.03
C LYS A 466 -33.42 25.72 -17.81
N SER A 467 -33.90 24.64 -18.42
CA SER A 467 -33.23 23.33 -18.37
C SER A 467 -31.91 23.37 -19.15
N PHE A 468 -30.96 22.57 -18.71
CA PHE A 468 -29.71 22.32 -19.42
C PHE A 468 -29.19 20.93 -19.09
N ILE A 469 -28.38 20.37 -19.98
CA ILE A 469 -27.64 19.13 -19.76
C ILE A 469 -26.15 19.41 -19.78
N PHE A 470 -25.39 18.57 -19.10
CA PHE A 470 -23.94 18.75 -19.00
C PHE A 470 -23.17 17.44 -18.93
N SER A 471 -21.88 17.53 -19.23
CA SER A 471 -20.88 16.49 -18.96
C SER A 471 -19.61 17.13 -18.41
N PHE A 472 -19.02 16.53 -17.39
CA PHE A 472 -17.67 16.80 -16.89
C PHE A 472 -16.77 15.63 -17.31
N LYS A 473 -15.89 15.86 -18.30
CA LYS A 473 -14.94 14.83 -18.74
C LYS A 473 -13.85 14.64 -17.71
N ASP A 474 -13.40 13.39 -17.56
CA ASP A 474 -12.35 12.99 -16.62
C ASP A 474 -12.62 13.38 -15.16
N GLY A 475 -13.90 13.58 -14.80
CA GLY A 475 -14.30 14.00 -13.46
C GLY A 475 -13.95 15.45 -13.11
N ASN A 476 -13.38 16.21 -14.05
CA ASN A 476 -12.89 17.57 -13.84
C ASN A 476 -13.83 18.62 -14.46
N ALA A 477 -14.14 19.64 -13.67
CA ALA A 477 -14.82 20.88 -14.02
C ALA A 477 -14.32 21.59 -15.31
N GLN A 478 -13.02 21.54 -15.60
CA GLN A 478 -12.39 22.33 -16.67
C GLN A 478 -12.77 21.87 -18.08
N ASN A 479 -13.02 20.57 -18.28
CA ASN A 479 -13.44 20.00 -19.57
C ASN A 479 -14.95 19.77 -19.60
N SER A 480 -15.71 20.78 -19.14
CA SER A 480 -17.16 20.71 -19.09
C SER A 480 -17.82 21.04 -20.42
N ILE A 481 -18.85 20.27 -20.75
CA ILE A 481 -19.79 20.60 -21.81
C ILE A 481 -21.07 21.08 -21.13
N LEU A 482 -21.39 22.36 -21.28
CA LEU A 482 -22.74 22.87 -21.01
C LEU A 482 -23.53 22.86 -22.32
N SER A 483 -24.78 22.39 -22.26
CA SER A 483 -25.70 22.39 -23.39
C SER A 483 -27.07 22.86 -22.93
N ARG A 484 -27.49 24.05 -23.35
CA ARG A 484 -28.80 24.61 -22.98
C ARG A 484 -29.88 24.15 -23.95
N VAL A 485 -31.14 24.32 -23.55
CA VAL A 485 -32.28 24.00 -24.40
C VAL A 485 -32.31 24.92 -25.62
N ARG A 486 -32.35 24.32 -26.81
CA ARG A 486 -32.56 25.00 -28.10
C ARG A 486 -34.04 25.07 -28.49
N LYS A 487 -34.84 24.08 -28.10
CA LYS A 487 -36.28 23.98 -28.41
C LYS A 487 -37.08 23.79 -27.13
N GLU A 488 -37.61 24.89 -26.60
CA GLU A 488 -38.24 24.95 -25.28
C GLU A 488 -39.38 23.94 -25.10
N ASN A 489 -40.22 23.75 -26.12
CA ASN A 489 -41.35 22.80 -26.11
C ASN A 489 -40.93 21.34 -26.01
N ASN A 490 -39.64 21.03 -26.08
CA ASN A 490 -39.10 19.67 -26.07
C ASN A 490 -37.92 19.53 -25.10
N ALA A 491 -37.89 20.33 -24.03
CA ALA A 491 -36.79 20.30 -23.07
C ALA A 491 -36.71 18.96 -22.31
N LEU A 492 -37.85 18.42 -21.89
CA LEU A 492 -37.96 17.15 -21.16
C LEU A 492 -39.10 16.32 -21.73
N HIS A 493 -39.02 15.00 -21.56
CA HIS A 493 -40.07 14.09 -22.00
C HIS A 493 -40.41 13.07 -20.92
N PHE A 494 -41.58 13.20 -20.31
CA PHE A 494 -42.08 12.24 -19.31
C PHE A 494 -42.70 11.06 -20.05
N ASN A 495 -42.09 9.88 -19.91
CA ASN A 495 -42.52 8.70 -20.67
C ASN A 495 -43.76 8.04 -20.03
N ILE A 496 -44.63 7.40 -20.82
CA ILE A 496 -45.74 6.60 -20.29
C ILE A 496 -45.23 5.39 -19.48
N ASN A 497 -44.16 4.73 -19.95
CA ASN A 497 -43.61 3.56 -19.29
C ASN A 497 -42.52 3.98 -18.27
N LYS A 498 -42.98 4.25 -17.04
CA LYS A 498 -42.15 4.65 -15.89
C LYS A 498 -41.30 3.51 -15.33
N ASP A 499 -41.60 2.27 -15.69
CA ASP A 499 -40.83 1.09 -15.25
C ASP A 499 -39.58 0.86 -16.11
N ILE A 500 -39.54 1.43 -17.32
CA ILE A 500 -38.41 1.29 -18.24
C ILE A 500 -37.58 2.57 -18.37
N ILE A 501 -38.22 3.74 -18.36
CA ILE A 501 -37.56 5.02 -18.64
C ILE A 501 -37.67 5.92 -17.41
N GLY A 502 -36.52 6.32 -16.86
CA GLY A 502 -36.44 7.28 -15.78
C GLY A 502 -36.39 8.72 -16.32
N PRO A 503 -35.44 9.54 -15.87
CA PRO A 503 -35.29 10.90 -16.36
C PRO A 503 -34.87 10.96 -17.82
N ARG A 504 -35.45 11.89 -18.58
CA ARG A 504 -35.17 12.10 -19.99
C ARG A 504 -35.18 13.57 -20.38
N PHE A 505 -34.01 14.04 -20.79
CA PHE A 505 -33.79 15.35 -21.37
C PHE A 505 -33.84 15.26 -22.90
N GLY A 506 -34.74 16.06 -23.48
CA GLY A 506 -35.00 16.08 -24.91
C GLY A 506 -35.40 14.73 -25.49
N LYS A 507 -34.95 14.42 -26.71
CA LYS A 507 -35.19 13.13 -27.36
C LYS A 507 -34.07 12.13 -27.04
N ALA A 508 -33.76 12.01 -25.74
CA ALA A 508 -32.63 11.25 -25.21
C ALA A 508 -31.26 11.85 -25.58
N GLU A 509 -31.15 13.19 -25.61
CA GLU A 509 -29.83 13.84 -25.54
C GLU A 509 -29.10 13.48 -24.24
N PHE A 510 -29.85 13.26 -23.16
CA PHE A 510 -29.42 12.55 -21.96
C PHE A 510 -30.63 11.81 -21.37
N MET A 511 -30.49 10.51 -21.11
CA MET A 511 -31.57 9.67 -20.58
C MET A 511 -31.01 8.48 -19.79
N LEU A 512 -31.59 8.22 -18.63
CA LEU A 512 -31.42 6.96 -17.91
C LEU A 512 -32.58 6.01 -18.24
N ARG A 513 -32.24 4.77 -18.63
CA ARG A 513 -33.21 3.76 -19.09
C ARG A 513 -32.69 2.38 -18.74
N SER A 514 -33.59 1.51 -18.31
CA SER A 514 -33.31 0.09 -18.12
C SER A 514 -34.53 -0.74 -18.46
N ARG A 515 -34.36 -1.87 -19.16
CA ARG A 515 -35.39 -2.91 -19.32
C ARG A 515 -35.33 -3.94 -18.19
N GLY A 516 -34.19 -4.07 -17.53
CA GLY A 516 -33.99 -4.97 -16.40
C GLY A 516 -34.26 -4.33 -15.03
N SER A 517 -34.94 -3.18 -14.99
CA SER A 517 -35.22 -2.40 -13.78
C SER A 517 -33.97 -2.02 -12.97
N ASP A 518 -32.84 -1.81 -13.64
CA ASP A 518 -31.57 -1.43 -13.03
C ASP A 518 -30.69 -0.68 -14.06
N PHE A 519 -30.48 0.62 -13.87
CA PHE A 519 -29.67 1.47 -14.75
C PHE A 519 -28.20 1.03 -14.88
N THR A 520 -27.69 0.17 -14.00
CA THR A 520 -26.27 -0.23 -13.96
C THR A 520 -25.97 -1.50 -14.77
N LYS A 521 -27.00 -2.28 -15.15
CA LYS A 521 -26.83 -3.67 -15.60
C LYS A 521 -26.95 -3.92 -17.11
N ASP A 522 -27.74 -3.14 -17.84
CA ASP A 522 -28.12 -3.48 -19.22
C ASP A 522 -27.56 -2.55 -20.31
N CYS A 523 -26.70 -1.60 -19.94
CA CYS A 523 -26.08 -0.64 -20.85
C CYS A 523 -27.09 0.15 -21.70
N LEU A 524 -28.33 0.38 -21.24
CA LEU A 524 -29.37 1.05 -22.05
C LEU A 524 -29.49 2.57 -21.83
N ASN A 525 -28.67 3.18 -20.96
CA ASN A 525 -28.62 4.64 -20.82
C ASN A 525 -28.11 5.27 -22.11
N MET A 526 -28.57 6.48 -22.46
CA MET A 526 -28.33 7.04 -23.79
C MET A 526 -27.93 8.52 -23.75
N CYS A 527 -26.95 8.85 -24.60
CA CYS A 527 -26.66 10.22 -25.04
C CYS A 527 -26.72 10.27 -26.58
N ARG A 528 -27.81 10.82 -27.13
CA ARG A 528 -27.99 10.98 -28.58
C ARG A 528 -27.44 12.32 -29.05
N LYS A 529 -27.14 12.38 -30.35
CA LYS A 529 -26.79 13.64 -31.03
C LYS A 529 -27.90 14.67 -30.82
N SER A 530 -27.48 15.88 -30.44
CA SER A 530 -28.40 16.94 -30.04
C SER A 530 -29.27 17.47 -31.18
N LYS A 531 -30.56 17.61 -30.91
CA LYS A 531 -31.58 18.23 -31.79
C LYS A 531 -32.38 19.32 -31.08
N TYR A 532 -32.60 19.16 -29.78
CA TYR A 532 -33.41 20.00 -28.90
C TYR A 532 -32.55 20.76 -27.87
N TYR A 533 -31.28 20.38 -27.73
CA TYR A 533 -30.26 21.10 -26.95
C TYR A 533 -29.19 21.70 -27.90
N GLU A 534 -28.36 22.62 -27.41
CA GLU A 534 -27.37 23.33 -28.23
C GLU A 534 -26.20 22.44 -28.68
N ARG A 535 -25.72 21.57 -27.79
CA ARG A 535 -24.52 20.73 -27.98
C ARG A 535 -24.81 19.27 -27.64
N SER A 536 -24.12 18.35 -28.31
CA SER A 536 -24.18 16.92 -27.96
C SER A 536 -23.16 16.64 -26.85
N LEU A 537 -23.55 15.87 -25.82
CA LEU A 537 -22.63 15.47 -24.76
C LEU A 537 -21.64 14.40 -25.24
N ARG A 538 -22.10 13.48 -26.11
CA ARG A 538 -21.29 12.43 -26.76
C ARG A 538 -21.72 12.22 -28.20
N ASN A 539 -20.83 11.63 -29.01
CA ASN A 539 -21.20 11.02 -30.29
C ASN A 539 -22.01 9.75 -29.96
N PHE A 540 -23.25 9.66 -30.47
CA PHE A 540 -24.29 8.65 -30.15
C PHE A 540 -23.76 7.38 -29.46
N ASN A 541 -23.89 7.31 -28.12
CA ASN A 541 -23.38 6.20 -27.34
C ASN A 541 -24.42 5.74 -26.31
N MET A 542 -24.59 4.43 -26.22
CA MET A 542 -25.20 3.79 -25.05
C MET A 542 -24.12 3.60 -23.98
N PHE A 543 -24.49 3.65 -22.70
CA PHE A 543 -23.53 3.50 -21.61
C PHE A 543 -24.17 2.91 -20.34
N SER A 544 -23.31 2.39 -19.46
CA SER A 544 -23.66 2.02 -18.09
C SER A 544 -23.17 3.06 -17.10
N ILE A 545 -23.78 3.09 -15.92
CA ILE A 545 -23.40 3.97 -14.82
C ILE A 545 -22.94 3.14 -13.63
N VAL A 546 -22.09 3.75 -12.78
CA VAL A 546 -21.73 3.20 -11.47
C VAL A 546 -22.78 3.60 -10.44
N ASP A 547 -23.16 4.87 -10.44
CA ASP A 547 -24.18 5.43 -9.55
C ASP A 547 -24.88 6.64 -10.18
N TYR A 548 -26.01 7.06 -9.61
CA TYR A 548 -26.71 8.30 -9.94
C TYR A 548 -27.31 8.95 -8.70
N GLU A 549 -27.42 10.27 -8.73
CA GLU A 549 -28.00 11.07 -7.66
C GLU A 549 -28.98 12.10 -8.23
N VAL A 550 -30.00 12.45 -7.44
CA VAL A 550 -30.89 13.58 -7.69
C VAL A 550 -30.80 14.53 -6.52
N LEU A 551 -30.40 15.77 -6.79
CA LEU A 551 -30.23 16.83 -5.79
C LEU A 551 -31.28 17.91 -6.00
N LYS A 552 -31.89 18.40 -4.93
CA LYS A 552 -32.71 19.62 -4.93
C LYS A 552 -31.81 20.83 -4.83
N VAL A 553 -32.08 21.86 -5.64
CA VAL A 553 -31.39 23.14 -5.60
C VAL A 553 -32.23 24.13 -4.79
N ILE A 554 -31.68 24.61 -3.68
CA ILE A 554 -32.34 25.51 -2.74
C ILE A 554 -31.56 26.82 -2.72
N LYS A 555 -32.24 27.95 -2.91
CA LYS A 555 -31.58 29.27 -2.81
C LYS A 555 -31.41 29.62 -1.32
N LYS A 556 -30.20 29.97 -0.91
CA LYS A 556 -29.90 30.43 0.46
C LYS A 556 -30.70 31.70 0.74
N SER A 557 -31.33 31.77 1.92
CA SER A 557 -31.94 33.01 2.40
C SER A 557 -30.82 33.97 2.79
N SER A 558 -30.86 35.20 2.26
CA SER A 558 -29.86 36.25 2.54
C SER A 558 -29.98 36.81 3.94
#